data_AF-A0A8C6ALT3-F1
#
_entry.id   AF-A0A8C6ALT3-F1
#
_cell.length_a   1.000
_cell.length_b   1.000
_cell.length_c   1.000
_cell.angle_alpha   90.00
_cell.angle_beta   90.00
_cell.angle_gamma   90.00
#
_symmetry.space_group_name_H-M   'P 1'
#
loop_
_entity.id
_entity.type
_entity.pdbx_description
1 polymer ?
#
loop_
_entity_poly.entity_id
_entity_poly.type
_entity_poly.pdbx_seq_one_letter_code
_entity_poly.pdbx_strand_id
1 'polypeptide(L)'
;LKLLWDLTMAAAWVLVLVTVMLDLARAGPVPMSKPTTTGKGCHMGRFQSLLPRELEGFKKAKDALEESLSLKNWSCSSHRFPRTRDLRQRQVWERPVAVEAELDRTLKVLGAVADSSSGVILDQPLHTLHHIHSELQACIPARPTEATKEESQGCLKASVTFNLFRLLIRDLRIVASGDLHI
;
A
#
# COMPACT_ATOMS: atom_id res chain seq x y z
N LEU A 1 59.22 37.86 28.25
CA LEU A 1 58.42 37.28 29.34
C LEU A 1 56.91 37.39 29.09
N LYS A 2 56.37 38.58 28.75
CA LYS A 2 54.94 38.81 28.48
C LYS A 2 54.38 37.98 27.30
N LEU A 3 55.08 37.99 26.16
CA LEU A 3 54.73 37.18 24.98
C LEU A 3 54.70 35.66 25.25
N LEU A 4 55.53 35.15 26.17
CA LEU A 4 55.58 33.73 26.52
C LEU A 4 54.39 33.32 27.41
N TRP A 5 53.93 34.24 28.27
CA TRP A 5 52.71 34.09 29.07
C TRP A 5 51.46 34.13 28.20
N ASP A 6 51.41 35.02 27.19
CA ASP A 6 50.27 35.14 26.29
C ASP A 6 50.11 33.91 25.38
N LEU A 7 51.23 33.35 24.88
CA LEU A 7 51.22 32.11 24.09
C LEU A 7 50.81 30.88 24.93
N THR A 8 51.23 30.80 26.19
CA THR A 8 50.88 29.68 27.08
C THR A 8 49.42 29.73 27.52
N MET A 9 48.89 30.93 27.79
CA MET A 9 47.47 31.12 28.07
C MET A 9 46.64 30.79 26.82
N ALA A 10 47.01 31.27 25.63
CA ALA A 10 46.29 30.95 24.40
C ALA A 10 46.29 29.45 24.09
N ALA A 11 47.42 28.75 24.30
CA ALA A 11 47.49 27.30 24.13
C ALA A 11 46.59 26.55 25.14
N ALA A 12 46.51 27.02 26.39
CA ALA A 12 45.61 26.45 27.40
C ALA A 12 44.14 26.65 27.01
N TRP A 13 43.76 27.82 26.49
CA TRP A 13 42.40 28.09 26.01
C TRP A 13 42.02 27.22 24.80
N VAL A 14 42.96 26.99 23.87
CA VAL A 14 42.75 26.08 22.73
C VAL A 14 42.57 24.63 23.20
N LEU A 15 43.36 24.17 24.18
CA LEU A 15 43.21 22.83 24.77
C LEU A 15 41.86 22.65 25.50
N VAL A 16 41.39 23.68 26.20
CA VAL A 16 40.04 23.68 26.83
C VAL A 16 38.94 23.63 25.78
N LEU A 17 39.06 24.37 24.67
CA LEU A 17 38.09 24.32 23.57
C LEU A 17 38.04 22.95 22.86
N VAL A 18 39.20 22.31 22.66
CA VAL A 18 39.28 20.98 22.06
C VAL A 18 38.68 19.90 22.97
N THR A 19 38.87 19.99 24.29
CA THR A 19 38.26 19.05 25.25
C THR A 19 36.73 19.18 25.29
N VAL A 20 36.19 20.40 25.30
CA VAL A 20 34.72 20.63 25.26
C VAL A 20 34.09 20.11 23.96
N MET A 21 34.80 20.16 22.83
CA MET A 21 34.30 19.64 21.55
C MET A 21 34.39 18.10 21.43
N LEU A 22 35.31 17.44 22.16
CA LEU A 22 35.43 15.98 22.13
C LEU A 22 34.37 15.24 22.97
N ASP A 23 33.72 15.92 23.92
CA ASP A 23 32.69 15.29 24.78
C ASP A 23 31.29 15.23 24.13
N LEU A 24 31.10 15.84 22.95
CA LEU A 24 29.81 15.87 22.25
C LEU A 24 29.58 14.70 21.27
N ALA A 25 30.43 13.67 21.29
CA ALA A 25 30.33 12.50 20.40
C ALA A 25 30.11 11.17 21.13
N ARG A 26 29.53 11.18 22.33
CA ARG A 26 29.05 9.94 22.97
C ARG A 26 27.56 9.74 22.69
N ALA A 27 27.26 9.22 21.50
CA ALA A 27 25.99 8.55 21.27
C ALA A 27 25.97 7.30 22.19
N GLY A 28 25.33 7.43 23.36
CA GLY A 28 25.00 6.27 24.17
C GLY A 28 24.17 5.29 23.32
N PRO A 29 24.30 3.97 23.52
CA PRO A 29 23.43 3.02 22.85
C PRO A 29 21.99 3.40 23.21
N VAL A 30 21.24 3.87 22.21
CA VAL A 30 19.80 4.09 22.33
C VAL A 30 19.22 2.78 22.87
N PRO A 31 18.55 2.78 24.04
CA PRO A 31 17.80 1.62 24.47
C PRO A 31 16.82 1.35 23.35
N MET A 32 17.06 0.27 22.60
CA MET A 32 16.11 -0.25 21.66
C MET A 32 14.98 -0.81 22.53
N SER A 33 14.08 0.07 22.97
CA SER A 33 12.81 -0.33 23.52
C SER A 33 12.17 -1.16 22.44
N LYS A 34 12.26 -2.47 22.62
CA LYS A 34 11.56 -3.47 21.81
C LYS A 34 10.17 -2.89 21.60
N PRO A 35 9.74 -2.62 20.36
CA PRO A 35 8.40 -2.11 20.17
C PRO A 35 7.51 -3.21 20.70
N THR A 36 6.88 -2.94 21.85
CA THR A 36 5.79 -3.75 22.34
C THR A 36 4.62 -3.30 21.48
N THR A 37 4.68 -3.67 20.20
CA THR A 37 3.57 -3.53 19.30
C THR A 37 2.58 -4.58 19.76
N THR A 38 1.71 -4.20 20.70
CA THR A 38 0.33 -4.66 20.67
C THR A 38 -0.36 -3.98 19.46
N GLY A 39 0.29 -4.05 18.30
CA GLY A 39 -0.26 -3.64 17.03
C GLY A 39 -1.13 -4.80 16.56
N LYS A 40 -2.31 -4.48 16.05
CA LYS A 40 -3.12 -5.43 15.29
C LYS A 40 -2.21 -6.02 14.22
N GLY A 41 -1.79 -7.28 14.39
CA GLY A 41 -0.89 -7.92 13.43
C GLY A 41 -1.50 -7.89 12.03
N CYS A 42 -0.65 -7.94 11.01
CA CYS A 42 -1.08 -8.16 9.64
C CYS A 42 -1.57 -9.62 9.50
N HIS A 43 -2.88 -9.83 9.32
CA HIS A 43 -3.48 -11.17 9.22
C HIS A 43 -4.00 -11.48 7.81
N MET A 44 -3.11 -11.39 6.82
CA MET A 44 -3.50 -11.63 5.42
C MET A 44 -3.69 -13.10 5.06
N GLY A 45 -3.32 -14.04 5.94
CA GLY A 45 -3.33 -15.49 5.65
C GLY A 45 -4.70 -16.02 5.19
N ARG A 46 -5.81 -15.46 5.70
CA ARG A 46 -7.18 -15.82 5.26
C ARG A 46 -7.40 -15.57 3.76
N PHE A 47 -6.72 -14.58 3.18
CA PHE A 47 -6.92 -14.16 1.80
C PHE A 47 -6.00 -14.84 0.78
N GLN A 48 -5.27 -15.89 1.19
CA GLN A 48 -4.58 -16.76 0.24
C GLN A 48 -5.55 -17.43 -0.75
N SER A 49 -6.78 -17.69 -0.29
CA SER A 49 -7.91 -18.09 -1.12
C SER A 49 -9.19 -17.53 -0.53
N LEU A 50 -10.00 -16.87 -1.35
CA LEU A 50 -11.35 -16.51 -0.97
C LEU A 50 -12.24 -17.76 -0.92
N LEU A 51 -13.32 -17.68 -0.14
CA LEU A 51 -14.31 -18.74 -0.08
C LEU A 51 -15.03 -18.87 -1.43
N PRO A 52 -15.45 -20.09 -1.83
CA PRO A 52 -16.21 -20.27 -3.07
C PRO A 52 -17.46 -19.38 -3.18
N ARG A 53 -18.15 -19.16 -2.06
CA ARG A 53 -19.32 -18.27 -1.99
C ARG A 53 -18.97 -16.80 -2.22
N GLU A 54 -17.82 -16.35 -1.72
CA GLU A 54 -17.33 -14.98 -1.96
C GLU A 54 -16.99 -14.81 -3.45
N LEU A 55 -16.28 -15.78 -4.04
CA LEU A 55 -15.93 -15.78 -5.47
C LEU A 55 -17.16 -15.83 -6.38
N GLU A 56 -18.22 -16.56 -6.01
CA GLU A 56 -19.47 -16.57 -6.75
C GLU A 56 -20.15 -15.20 -6.73
N GLY A 57 -20.17 -14.53 -5.57
CA GLY A 57 -20.65 -13.15 -5.45
C GLY A 57 -19.87 -12.19 -6.35
N PHE A 58 -18.54 -12.28 -6.35
CA PHE A 58 -17.68 -11.49 -7.25
C PHE A 58 -17.91 -11.81 -8.72
N LYS A 59 -18.19 -13.07 -9.07
CA LYS A 59 -18.51 -13.47 -10.44
C LYS A 59 -19.81 -12.82 -10.90
N LYS A 60 -20.89 -12.93 -10.13
CA LYS A 60 -22.17 -12.29 -10.45
C LYS A 60 -22.04 -10.78 -10.61
N ALA A 61 -21.28 -10.14 -9.73
CA ALA A 61 -20.99 -8.71 -9.83
C ALA A 61 -20.22 -8.36 -11.11
N LYS A 62 -19.18 -9.13 -11.43
CA LYS A 62 -18.43 -8.94 -12.67
C LYS A 62 -19.33 -9.08 -13.90
N ASP A 63 -20.13 -10.14 -13.97
CA ASP A 63 -20.99 -10.44 -15.12
C ASP A 63 -21.99 -9.28 -15.34
N ALA A 64 -22.60 -8.76 -14.27
CA ALA A 64 -23.48 -7.59 -14.34
C ALA A 64 -22.76 -6.30 -14.78
N LEU A 65 -21.51 -6.11 -14.36
CA LEU A 65 -20.68 -4.98 -14.81
C LEU A 65 -20.35 -5.09 -16.30
N GLU A 66 -19.96 -6.28 -16.78
CA GLU A 66 -19.67 -6.54 -18.20
C GLU A 66 -20.91 -6.32 -19.09
N GLU A 67 -22.10 -6.74 -18.63
CA GLU A 67 -23.37 -6.48 -19.31
C GLU A 67 -23.62 -4.96 -19.42
N SER A 68 -23.48 -4.24 -18.31
CA SER A 68 -23.69 -2.79 -18.30
C SER A 68 -22.67 -2.01 -19.15
N LEU A 69 -21.45 -2.54 -19.29
CA LEU A 69 -20.40 -1.96 -20.14
C LEU A 69 -20.67 -2.23 -21.62
N SER A 70 -21.27 -3.38 -21.95
CA SER A 70 -21.67 -3.70 -23.33
C SER A 70 -22.75 -2.76 -23.86
N LEU A 71 -23.52 -2.11 -22.98
CA LEU A 71 -24.54 -1.13 -23.33
C LEU A 71 -23.98 0.28 -23.63
N LYS A 72 -22.68 0.54 -23.41
CA LYS A 72 -22.06 1.87 -23.61
C LYS A 72 -20.73 1.75 -24.35
N ASN A 73 -20.53 2.57 -25.37
CA ASN A 73 -19.19 2.76 -25.94
C ASN A 73 -18.27 3.38 -24.87
N TRP A 74 -17.23 2.65 -24.49
CA TRP A 74 -16.17 3.13 -23.60
C TRP A 74 -14.82 2.94 -24.27
N SER A 75 -13.92 3.89 -24.06
CA SER A 75 -12.53 3.78 -24.50
C SER A 75 -11.62 4.29 -23.38
N CYS A 76 -10.43 3.69 -23.29
CA CYS A 76 -9.39 4.11 -22.37
C CYS A 76 -8.23 4.69 -23.16
N SER A 77 -7.80 5.90 -22.81
CA SER A 77 -6.58 6.49 -23.36
C SER A 77 -5.31 5.80 -22.83
N SER A 78 -5.39 5.15 -21.66
CA SER A 78 -4.28 4.42 -21.06
C SER A 78 -4.74 3.16 -20.31
N HIS A 79 -3.86 2.15 -20.24
CA HIS A 79 -4.12 0.96 -19.42
C HIS A 79 -3.75 1.23 -17.95
N ARG A 80 -4.76 1.44 -17.10
CA ARG A 80 -4.56 1.72 -15.66
C ARG A 80 -4.11 0.52 -14.83
N PHE A 81 -4.38 -0.70 -15.31
CA PHE A 81 -3.93 -1.95 -14.72
C PHE A 81 -3.09 -2.72 -15.74
N PRO A 82 -1.79 -2.41 -15.89
CA PRO A 82 -0.94 -3.11 -16.85
C PRO A 82 -0.90 -4.61 -16.55
N ARG A 83 -1.33 -5.44 -17.50
CA ARG A 83 -1.32 -6.92 -17.34
C ARG A 83 0.09 -7.48 -17.09
N THR A 84 1.11 -6.78 -17.59
CA THR A 84 2.54 -7.11 -17.47
C THR A 84 3.15 -6.70 -16.14
N ARG A 85 2.42 -5.98 -15.26
CA ARG A 85 2.90 -5.64 -13.91
C ARG A 85 2.93 -6.92 -13.08
N ASP A 86 4.09 -7.58 -13.05
CA ASP A 86 4.31 -8.73 -12.17
C ASP A 86 4.71 -8.23 -10.78
N LEU A 87 3.85 -8.44 -9.78
CA LEU A 87 4.14 -8.11 -8.39
C LEU A 87 5.38 -8.86 -7.87
N ARG A 88 5.72 -10.02 -8.44
CA ARG A 88 6.93 -10.75 -8.06
C ARG A 88 8.22 -9.99 -8.34
N GLN A 89 8.22 -9.11 -9.35
CA GLN A 89 9.38 -8.27 -9.68
C GLN A 89 9.57 -7.10 -8.71
N ARG A 90 8.59 -6.84 -7.83
CA ARG A 90 8.68 -5.80 -6.80
C ARG A 90 9.28 -6.35 -5.52
N GLN A 91 9.91 -5.46 -4.74
CA GLN A 91 10.41 -5.81 -3.41
C GLN A 91 9.24 -6.25 -2.51
N VAL A 92 9.50 -7.12 -1.54
CA VAL A 92 8.46 -7.75 -0.70
C VAL A 92 7.54 -6.69 -0.05
N TRP A 93 8.10 -5.59 0.43
CA TRP A 93 7.36 -4.47 1.05
C TRP A 93 6.58 -3.58 0.06
N GLU A 94 6.93 -3.60 -1.23
CA GLU A 94 6.24 -2.81 -2.26
C GLU A 94 4.98 -3.52 -2.79
N ARG A 95 4.96 -4.85 -2.71
CA ARG A 95 3.84 -5.69 -3.15
C ARG A 95 2.51 -5.33 -2.48
N PRO A 96 2.40 -5.31 -1.13
CA PRO A 96 1.14 -4.96 -0.47
C PRO A 96 0.65 -3.57 -0.84
N VAL A 97 1.55 -2.63 -1.10
CA VAL A 97 1.12 -1.27 -1.45
C VAL A 97 0.71 -1.11 -2.90
N ALA A 98 1.37 -1.83 -3.81
CA ALA A 98 0.88 -1.88 -5.18
C ALA A 98 -0.54 -2.49 -5.24
N VAL A 99 -0.81 -3.51 -4.43
CA VAL A 99 -2.15 -4.13 -4.32
C VAL A 99 -3.14 -3.19 -3.66
N GLU A 100 -2.75 -2.49 -2.59
CA GLU A 100 -3.62 -1.53 -1.91
C GLU A 100 -4.06 -0.40 -2.83
N ALA A 101 -3.16 0.24 -3.56
CA ALA A 101 -3.52 1.30 -4.51
C ALA A 101 -4.48 0.83 -5.62
N GLU A 102 -4.37 -0.43 -6.06
CA GLU A 102 -5.31 -1.02 -7.04
C GLU A 102 -6.66 -1.36 -6.42
N LEU A 103 -6.66 -1.85 -5.18
CA LEU A 103 -7.86 -2.15 -4.40
C LEU A 103 -8.64 -0.88 -4.05
N ASP A 104 -7.95 0.19 -3.66
CA ASP A 104 -8.54 1.48 -3.33
C ASP A 104 -9.27 2.09 -4.54
N ARG A 105 -8.64 2.02 -5.72
CA ARG A 105 -9.30 2.41 -6.96
C ARG A 105 -10.51 1.53 -7.26
N THR A 106 -10.39 0.23 -7.04
CA THR A 106 -11.48 -0.73 -7.26
C THR A 106 -12.67 -0.41 -6.37
N LEU A 107 -12.43 -0.18 -5.07
CA LEU A 107 -13.45 0.24 -4.10
C LEU A 107 -14.12 1.55 -4.50
N LYS A 108 -13.33 2.58 -4.88
CA LYS A 108 -13.88 3.87 -5.32
C LYS A 108 -14.81 3.74 -6.52
N VAL A 109 -14.42 2.96 -7.53
CA VAL A 109 -15.22 2.78 -8.75
C VAL A 109 -16.47 1.94 -8.48
N LEU A 110 -16.32 0.82 -7.75
CA LEU A 110 -17.45 -0.05 -7.46
C LEU A 110 -18.45 0.57 -6.49
N GLY A 111 -17.99 1.38 -5.52
CA GLY A 111 -18.85 2.17 -4.64
C GLY A 111 -19.73 3.13 -5.43
N ALA A 112 -19.13 3.93 -6.33
CA ALA A 112 -19.89 4.83 -7.20
C ALA A 112 -20.89 4.11 -8.12
N VAL A 113 -20.59 2.88 -8.56
CA VAL A 113 -21.54 2.06 -9.34
C VAL A 113 -22.66 1.52 -8.46
N ALA A 114 -22.36 1.11 -7.23
CA ALA A 114 -23.34 0.64 -6.27
C ALA A 114 -24.37 1.74 -5.95
N ASP A 115 -23.92 2.97 -5.74
CA ASP A 115 -24.76 4.13 -5.45
C ASP A 115 -25.70 4.51 -6.61
N SER A 116 -25.37 4.13 -7.85
CA SER A 116 -26.05 4.61 -9.06
C SER A 116 -26.93 3.58 -9.77
N SER A 117 -26.58 2.29 -9.78
CA SER A 117 -27.30 1.32 -10.62
C SER A 117 -27.27 -0.14 -10.17
N SER A 118 -26.42 -0.54 -9.20
CA SER A 118 -26.16 -1.97 -8.95
C SER A 118 -25.90 -2.32 -7.47
N GLY A 119 -26.41 -1.51 -6.54
CA GLY A 119 -26.15 -1.63 -5.09
C GLY A 119 -26.31 -3.06 -4.54
N VAL A 120 -27.45 -3.71 -4.77
CA VAL A 120 -27.74 -5.05 -4.22
C VAL A 120 -26.75 -6.13 -4.68
N ILE A 121 -26.30 -6.07 -5.94
CA ILE A 121 -25.36 -7.05 -6.49
C ILE A 121 -23.94 -6.81 -5.96
N LEU A 122 -23.61 -5.55 -5.67
CA LEU A 122 -22.27 -5.13 -5.22
C LEU A 122 -22.12 -5.12 -3.70
N ASP A 123 -23.20 -5.26 -2.93
CA ASP A 123 -23.19 -5.12 -1.47
C ASP A 123 -22.22 -6.09 -0.78
N GLN A 124 -22.38 -7.40 -1.03
CA GLN A 124 -21.48 -8.43 -0.49
C GLN A 124 -20.04 -8.32 -1.06
N PRO A 125 -19.83 -8.14 -2.39
CA PRO A 125 -18.51 -7.87 -2.95
C PRO A 125 -17.80 -6.68 -2.31
N LEU A 126 -18.46 -5.53 -2.16
CA LEU A 126 -17.90 -4.31 -1.56
C LEU A 126 -17.57 -4.53 -0.09
N HIS A 127 -18.46 -5.18 0.67
CA HIS A 127 -18.19 -5.53 2.06
C HIS A 127 -16.91 -6.39 2.18
N THR A 128 -16.76 -7.37 1.29
CA THR A 128 -15.56 -8.24 1.25
C THR A 128 -14.30 -7.46 0.87
N LEU A 129 -14.38 -6.58 -0.14
CA LEU A 129 -13.26 -5.73 -0.56
C LEU A 129 -12.83 -4.76 0.55
N HIS A 130 -13.77 -4.15 1.27
CA HIS A 130 -13.48 -3.29 2.42
C HIS A 130 -12.80 -4.06 3.55
N HIS A 131 -13.22 -5.30 3.80
CA HIS A 131 -12.57 -6.14 4.79
C HIS A 131 -11.12 -6.47 4.40
N ILE A 132 -10.89 -6.86 3.14
CA ILE A 132 -9.54 -7.08 2.60
C ILE A 132 -8.69 -5.82 2.75
N HIS A 133 -9.25 -4.66 2.38
CA HIS A 133 -8.55 -3.39 2.44
C HIS A 133 -8.14 -3.03 3.88
N SER A 134 -9.04 -3.18 4.85
CA SER A 134 -8.74 -2.91 6.26
C SER A 134 -7.62 -3.81 6.80
N GLU A 135 -7.59 -5.08 6.43
CA GLU A 135 -6.53 -5.99 6.87
C GLU A 135 -5.22 -5.73 6.14
N LEU A 136 -5.27 -5.36 4.85
CA LEU A 136 -4.09 -4.99 4.07
C LEU A 136 -3.44 -3.71 4.57
N GLN A 137 -4.24 -2.71 4.96
CA GLN A 137 -3.73 -1.46 5.54
C GLN A 137 -2.94 -1.70 6.83
N ALA A 138 -3.33 -2.68 7.64
CA ALA A 138 -2.56 -3.06 8.83
C ALA A 138 -1.17 -3.64 8.51
N CYS A 139 -0.93 -4.06 7.26
CA CYS A 139 0.34 -4.60 6.77
C CYS A 139 1.27 -3.53 6.16
N ILE A 140 0.77 -2.32 5.94
CA ILE A 140 1.47 -1.29 5.18
C ILE A 140 2.02 -0.24 6.16
N PRO A 141 3.35 -0.02 6.20
CA PRO A 141 3.89 1.12 6.94
C PRO A 141 3.38 2.42 6.31
N ALA A 142 3.05 3.41 7.15
CA ALA A 142 2.41 4.66 6.76
C ALA A 142 3.09 5.32 5.54
N ARG A 143 2.29 5.79 4.57
CA ARG A 143 2.78 6.33 3.30
C ARG A 143 2.21 7.70 2.91
N PRO A 144 2.92 8.42 2.02
CA PRO A 144 2.38 9.57 1.30
C PRO A 144 1.44 9.14 0.17
N THR A 145 0.34 9.87 0.01
CA THR A 145 -0.70 9.66 -1.01
C THR A 145 -0.17 9.91 -2.43
N GLU A 146 -0.39 8.98 -3.36
CA GLU A 146 -0.12 9.20 -4.78
C GLU A 146 -1.32 9.87 -5.49
N ALA A 147 -1.02 10.81 -6.39
CA ALA A 147 -2.03 11.57 -7.13
C ALA A 147 -2.66 10.75 -8.29
N THR A 148 -3.98 10.75 -8.38
CA THR A 148 -4.73 10.11 -9.46
C THR A 148 -4.91 11.05 -10.66
N LYS A 149 -4.60 10.59 -11.87
CA LYS A 149 -5.00 11.25 -13.13
C LYS A 149 -6.47 10.95 -13.45
N GLU A 150 -7.22 11.94 -13.92
CA GLU A 150 -8.63 11.80 -14.29
C GLU A 150 -8.82 10.96 -15.57
N GLU A 151 -9.83 10.08 -15.59
CA GLU A 151 -10.25 9.28 -16.74
C GLU A 151 -11.78 9.19 -16.78
N SER A 152 -12.34 8.82 -17.94
CA SER A 152 -13.79 8.66 -18.08
C SER A 152 -14.32 7.55 -17.17
N GLN A 153 -15.52 7.73 -16.62
CA GLN A 153 -16.15 6.74 -15.73
C GLN A 153 -16.33 5.37 -16.40
N GLY A 154 -16.64 5.35 -17.71
CA GLY A 154 -16.73 4.12 -18.49
C GLY A 154 -15.39 3.37 -18.56
N CYS A 155 -14.29 4.08 -18.79
CA CYS A 155 -12.95 3.50 -18.78
C CYS A 155 -12.56 2.94 -17.41
N LEU A 156 -12.83 3.67 -16.32
CA LEU A 156 -12.53 3.21 -14.97
C LEU A 156 -13.33 1.97 -14.60
N LYS A 157 -14.63 1.95 -14.92
CA LYS A 157 -15.51 0.79 -14.71
C LYS A 157 -15.01 -0.43 -15.46
N ALA A 158 -14.66 -0.28 -16.74
CA ALA A 158 -14.11 -1.38 -17.54
C ALA A 158 -12.77 -1.87 -17.00
N SER A 159 -11.85 -0.94 -16.71
CA SER A 159 -10.53 -1.24 -16.18
C SER A 159 -10.61 -2.07 -14.90
N VAL A 160 -11.49 -1.68 -13.95
CA VAL A 160 -11.70 -2.41 -12.70
C VAL A 160 -12.35 -3.78 -12.95
N THR A 161 -13.36 -3.83 -13.82
CA THR A 161 -14.09 -5.08 -14.14
C THR A 161 -13.16 -6.15 -14.71
N PHE A 162 -12.33 -5.79 -15.69
CA PHE A 162 -11.37 -6.72 -16.29
C PHE A 162 -10.18 -7.05 -15.37
N ASN A 163 -9.94 -6.25 -14.34
CA ASN A 163 -8.88 -6.48 -13.37
C ASN A 163 -9.31 -7.32 -12.16
N LEU A 164 -10.62 -7.38 -11.87
CA LEU A 164 -11.15 -7.86 -10.59
C LEU A 164 -10.62 -9.23 -10.17
N PHE A 165 -10.74 -10.24 -11.02
CA PHE A 165 -10.26 -11.59 -10.66
C PHE A 165 -8.73 -11.71 -10.62
N ARG A 166 -8.01 -10.89 -11.39
CA ARG A 166 -6.55 -10.83 -11.31
C ARG A 166 -6.13 -10.30 -9.94
N LEU A 167 -6.79 -9.23 -9.48
CA LEU A 167 -6.58 -8.65 -8.16
C LEU A 167 -6.87 -9.68 -7.06
N LEU A 168 -8.04 -10.33 -7.10
CA LEU A 168 -8.51 -11.22 -6.03
C LEU A 168 -7.79 -12.56 -5.95
N ILE A 169 -7.47 -13.19 -7.08
CA ILE A 169 -6.94 -14.57 -7.11
C ILE A 169 -5.41 -14.57 -7.18
N ARG A 170 -4.82 -13.65 -7.93
CA ARG A 170 -3.37 -13.65 -8.19
C ARG A 170 -2.65 -12.67 -7.28
N ASP A 171 -3.04 -11.41 -7.35
CA ASP A 171 -2.28 -10.32 -6.74
C ASP A 171 -2.42 -10.37 -5.20
N LEU A 172 -3.65 -10.57 -4.71
CA LEU A 172 -3.93 -10.74 -3.28
C LEU A 172 -3.27 -12.00 -2.70
N ARG A 173 -3.29 -13.12 -3.44
CA ARG A 173 -2.62 -14.35 -3.01
C ARG A 173 -1.11 -14.17 -2.84
N ILE A 174 -0.46 -13.42 -3.74
CA ILE A 174 0.98 -13.13 -3.62
C ILE A 174 1.28 -12.39 -2.32
N VAL A 175 0.46 -11.40 -1.97
CA VAL A 175 0.62 -10.63 -0.71
C VAL A 175 0.28 -11.50 0.51
N ALA A 176 -0.80 -12.27 0.44
CA ALA A 176 -1.29 -13.11 1.54
C ALA A 176 -0.40 -14.31 1.85
N SER A 177 0.39 -14.76 0.88
CA SER A 177 1.31 -15.90 1.08
C SER A 177 2.56 -15.52 1.87
N GLY A 178 2.78 -14.24 2.17
CA GLY A 178 3.94 -13.74 2.92
C GLY A 178 5.25 -13.84 2.12
N ASP A 179 5.60 -15.02 1.64
CA ASP A 179 6.82 -15.37 0.92
C ASP A 179 6.71 -16.82 0.42
N LEU A 180 6.01 -17.10 -0.69
CA LEU A 180 6.09 -18.46 -1.26
C LEU A 180 7.35 -18.72 -2.09
N HIS A 181 8.32 -17.80 -2.12
CA HIS A 181 9.67 -18.05 -2.64
C HIS A 181 10.68 -17.03 -2.08
N ILE A 182 11.48 -17.46 -1.11
CA ILE A 182 12.95 -17.37 -1.17
C ILE A 182 13.46 -18.80 -1.03
#